data_AF-A0A6C0K4X2-F1
#
_entry.id   AF-A0A6C0K4X2-F1
#
_cell.length_a   1.000
_cell.length_b   1.000
_cell.length_c   1.000
_cell.angle_alpha   90.00
_cell.angle_beta   90.00
_cell.angle_gamma   90.00
#
_symmetry.space_group_name_H-M   'P 1'
#
loop_
_entity.id
_entity.type
_entity.pdbx_description
1 polymer ?
#
loop_
_entity_poly.entity_id
_entity_poly.type
_entity_poly.pdbx_seq_one_letter_code
_entity_poly.pdbx_strand_id
1 'polypeptide(L)'
;MSVLENRIFEWLDKPVWWAMEHVPRKIVLHRFVKEGLIPFVESHGYTFGINLSEVYTYIARGMYVNYYHSTFKSVWTDTPYNTEHALEDRIHFDDMIDCEAWTEFWSTWTHWSDVDPNFYRGRDRQIDIEEFVWRQLDLDNSPQTEVLYYRMHQELDDDMADERRGDVYLEEAVGWGGYRK
;
A
#
# COMPACT_ATOMS: atom_id res chain seq x y z
N MET A 1 2.21 -21.26 23.30
CA MET A 1 1.45 -21.23 22.03
C MET A 1 -0.02 -21.15 22.38
N SER A 2 -0.71 -20.11 21.93
CA SER A 2 -2.14 -19.89 22.22
C SER A 2 -3.01 -20.89 21.44
N VAL A 3 -4.25 -21.09 21.87
CA VAL A 3 -5.23 -21.93 21.15
C VAL A 3 -5.44 -21.43 19.71
N LEU A 4 -5.41 -20.11 19.51
CA LEU A 4 -5.52 -19.49 18.19
C LEU A 4 -4.31 -19.81 17.31
N GLU A 5 -3.10 -19.72 17.86
CA GLU A 5 -1.87 -20.05 17.13
C GLU A 5 -1.87 -21.51 16.65
N ASN A 6 -2.25 -22.45 17.51
CA ASN A 6 -2.36 -23.87 17.11
C ASN A 6 -3.33 -24.07 15.94
N ARG A 7 -4.50 -23.41 15.98
CA ARG A 7 -5.49 -23.51 14.90
C ARG A 7 -5.00 -22.91 13.59
N ILE A 8 -4.23 -21.82 13.65
CA ILE A 8 -3.61 -21.22 12.47
C ILE A 8 -2.58 -22.18 11.88
N PHE A 9 -1.74 -22.82 12.70
CA PHE A 9 -0.78 -23.81 12.22
C PHE A 9 -1.46 -25.00 11.54
N GLU A 10 -2.52 -25.54 12.14
CA GLU A 10 -3.31 -26.62 11.52
C GLU A 10 -3.97 -26.18 10.20
N TRP A 11 -4.47 -24.94 10.13
CA TRP A 11 -5.05 -24.39 8.90
C TRP A 11 -3.99 -24.19 7.80
N LEU A 12 -2.80 -23.71 8.16
CA LEU A 12 -1.65 -23.53 7.27
C LEU A 12 -1.14 -24.86 6.67
N ASP A 13 -1.31 -25.97 7.38
CA ASP A 13 -0.97 -27.32 6.90
C ASP A 13 -2.01 -27.91 5.95
N LYS A 14 -3.25 -27.39 5.96
CA LYS A 14 -4.29 -27.87 5.03
C LYS A 14 -3.94 -27.45 3.59
N PRO A 15 -4.15 -28.34 2.60
CA PRO A 15 -3.90 -28.00 1.22
C PRO A 15 -4.89 -26.97 0.69
N VAL A 16 -4.45 -26.26 -0.34
CA VAL A 16 -5.23 -25.41 -1.23
C VAL A 16 -4.97 -25.83 -2.66
N TRP A 17 -5.91 -25.56 -3.55
CA TRP A 17 -5.63 -25.67 -4.97
C TRP A 17 -4.63 -24.59 -5.34
N TRP A 18 -3.55 -24.96 -6.02
CA TRP A 18 -2.62 -24.05 -6.65
C TRP A 18 -2.27 -24.57 -8.06
N ALA A 19 -2.64 -23.81 -9.09
CA ALA A 19 -2.59 -24.24 -10.49
C ALA A 19 -3.34 -25.57 -10.70
N MET A 20 -2.63 -26.69 -10.82
CA MET A 20 -3.22 -28.04 -10.99
C MET A 20 -2.91 -28.99 -9.85
N GLU A 21 -2.35 -28.50 -8.74
CA GLU A 21 -1.89 -29.33 -7.63
C GLU A 21 -2.47 -28.87 -6.29
N HIS A 22 -2.48 -29.79 -5.32
CA HIS A 22 -2.82 -29.50 -3.93
C HIS A 22 -1.54 -29.24 -3.13
N VAL A 23 -1.35 -28.01 -2.71
CA VAL A 23 -0.16 -27.58 -1.98
C VAL A 23 -0.55 -27.06 -0.59
N PRO A 24 0.18 -27.42 0.49
CA PRO A 24 -0.05 -26.84 1.81
C PRO A 24 -0.02 -25.31 1.77
N ARG A 25 -1.01 -24.65 2.39
CA ARG A 25 -1.13 -23.17 2.42
C ARG A 25 0.16 -22.48 2.81
N LYS A 26 0.86 -22.98 3.83
CA LYS A 26 2.14 -22.41 4.28
C LYS A 26 3.18 -22.27 3.17
N ILE A 27 3.24 -23.22 2.24
CA ILE A 27 4.20 -23.21 1.14
C ILE A 27 3.79 -22.14 0.12
N VAL A 28 2.50 -22.12 -0.24
CA VAL A 28 1.96 -21.15 -1.21
C VAL A 28 2.08 -19.74 -0.66
N LEU A 29 1.69 -19.53 0.61
CA LEU A 29 1.77 -18.24 1.28
C LEU A 29 3.21 -17.75 1.40
N HIS A 30 4.15 -18.64 1.75
CA HIS A 30 5.56 -18.27 1.84
C HIS A 30 6.10 -17.82 0.47
N ARG A 31 5.75 -18.52 -0.61
CA ARG A 31 6.15 -18.11 -1.96
C ARG A 31 5.46 -16.82 -2.38
N PHE A 32 4.15 -16.69 -2.15
CA PHE A 32 3.40 -15.47 -2.41
C PHE A 32 4.05 -14.25 -1.75
N VAL A 33 4.36 -14.33 -0.46
CA VAL A 33 4.97 -13.20 0.26
C VAL A 33 6.39 -12.92 -0.22
N LYS A 34 7.24 -13.96 -0.30
CA LYS A 34 8.68 -13.80 -0.54
C LYS A 34 9.02 -13.53 -2.01
N GLU A 35 8.33 -14.19 -2.93
CA GLU A 35 8.63 -14.17 -4.37
C GLU A 35 7.66 -13.26 -5.14
N GLY A 36 6.52 -12.89 -4.54
CA GLY A 36 5.51 -12.04 -5.16
C GLY A 36 5.41 -10.68 -4.49
N LEU A 37 4.75 -10.65 -3.33
CA LEU A 37 4.28 -9.43 -2.69
C LEU A 37 5.41 -8.47 -2.35
N ILE A 38 6.49 -8.96 -1.72
CA ILE A 38 7.60 -8.09 -1.32
C ILE A 38 8.33 -7.54 -2.56
N PRO A 39 8.78 -8.36 -3.52
CA PRO A 39 9.40 -7.85 -4.74
C PRO A 39 8.52 -6.86 -5.50
N PHE A 40 7.19 -7.09 -5.53
CA PHE A 40 6.24 -6.18 -6.16
C PHE A 40 6.19 -4.81 -5.46
N VAL A 41 6.13 -4.77 -4.14
CA VAL A 41 6.14 -3.51 -3.39
C VAL A 41 7.49 -2.80 -3.53
N GLU A 42 8.59 -3.55 -3.44
CA GLU A 42 9.95 -3.03 -3.60
C GLU A 42 10.22 -2.48 -5.01
N SER A 43 9.64 -3.08 -6.06
CA SER A 43 9.80 -2.59 -7.43
C SER A 43 9.14 -1.23 -7.66
N HIS A 44 8.19 -0.85 -6.81
CA HIS A 44 7.55 0.47 -6.80
C HIS A 44 8.20 1.46 -5.83
N GLY A 45 9.39 1.13 -5.30
CA GLY A 45 10.18 2.02 -4.46
C GLY A 45 9.72 2.12 -3.01
N TYR A 46 8.87 1.19 -2.55
CA TYR A 46 8.43 1.11 -1.17
C TYR A 46 9.16 0.01 -0.40
N THR A 47 9.24 0.19 0.92
CA THR A 47 9.77 -0.81 1.84
C THR A 47 8.75 -1.08 2.94
N PHE A 48 8.80 -2.27 3.55
CA PHE A 48 7.97 -2.58 4.71
C PHE A 48 8.68 -2.12 6.00
N GLY A 49 7.91 -1.54 6.92
CA GLY A 49 8.39 -1.19 8.27
C GLY A 49 8.54 -2.38 9.20
N ILE A 50 7.98 -3.53 8.80
CA ILE A 50 8.04 -4.80 9.50
C ILE A 50 8.88 -5.81 8.70
N ASN A 51 9.42 -6.81 9.38
CA ASN A 51 10.25 -7.81 8.71
C ASN A 51 9.42 -8.85 7.93
N LEU A 52 10.06 -9.57 7.01
CA LEU A 52 9.44 -10.63 6.18
C LEU A 52 8.63 -11.65 7.00
N SER A 53 9.13 -12.05 8.17
CA SER A 53 8.44 -13.04 9.02
C SER A 53 7.16 -12.47 9.62
N GLU A 54 7.13 -11.18 9.93
CA GLU A 54 5.96 -10.47 10.42
C GLU A 54 4.93 -10.30 9.31
N VAL A 55 5.35 -9.89 8.10
CA VAL A 55 4.48 -9.82 6.91
C VAL A 55 3.76 -11.15 6.69
N TYR A 56 4.52 -12.25 6.65
CA TYR A 56 3.95 -13.60 6.52
C TYR A 56 2.96 -13.92 7.65
N THR A 57 3.32 -13.61 8.90
CA THR A 57 2.49 -13.92 10.07
C THR A 57 1.18 -13.15 10.07
N TYR A 58 1.20 -11.87 9.71
CA TYR A 58 0.00 -11.05 9.66
C TYR A 58 -0.92 -11.46 8.52
N ILE A 59 -0.38 -11.73 7.32
CA ILE A 59 -1.17 -12.24 6.20
C ILE A 59 -1.79 -13.60 6.54
N ALA A 60 -1.02 -14.52 7.12
CA ALA A 60 -1.55 -15.81 7.57
C ALA A 60 -2.71 -15.66 8.56
N ARG A 61 -2.55 -14.78 9.56
CA ARG A 61 -3.57 -14.49 10.57
C ARG A 61 -4.81 -13.86 9.95
N GLY A 62 -4.64 -12.83 9.13
CA GLY A 62 -5.74 -12.14 8.44
C GLY A 62 -6.53 -13.08 7.55
N MET A 63 -5.84 -13.89 6.73
CA MET A 63 -6.48 -14.90 5.89
C MET A 63 -7.22 -15.97 6.70
N TYR A 64 -6.64 -16.47 7.80
CA TYR A 64 -7.30 -17.41 8.70
C TYR A 64 -8.59 -16.82 9.30
N VAL A 65 -8.52 -15.60 9.83
CA VAL A 65 -9.68 -14.92 10.41
C VAL A 65 -10.76 -14.73 9.34
N ASN A 66 -10.40 -14.24 8.16
CA ASN A 66 -11.34 -14.05 7.04
C ASN A 66 -11.90 -15.35 6.47
N TYR A 67 -11.19 -16.47 6.61
CA TYR A 67 -11.68 -17.78 6.22
C TYR A 67 -12.83 -18.24 7.13
N TYR A 68 -12.74 -17.98 8.44
CA TYR A 68 -13.69 -18.49 9.43
C TYR A 68 -14.75 -17.47 9.89
N HIS A 69 -14.53 -16.17 9.68
CA HIS A 69 -15.49 -15.13 10.03
C HIS A 69 -16.24 -14.66 8.78
N SER A 70 -17.58 -14.71 8.84
CA SER A 70 -18.48 -14.29 7.76
C SER A 70 -18.74 -12.78 7.73
N THR A 71 -18.03 -11.99 8.55
CA THR A 71 -18.22 -10.54 8.59
C THR A 71 -17.53 -9.90 7.39
N PHE A 72 -18.25 -9.03 6.69
CA PHE A 72 -17.74 -8.23 5.56
C PHE A 72 -16.58 -7.30 5.94
N LYS A 73 -16.36 -7.06 7.24
CA LYS A 73 -15.19 -6.35 7.73
C LYS A 73 -14.09 -7.34 8.07
N SER A 74 -12.99 -7.17 7.37
CA SER A 74 -11.77 -7.92 7.60
C SER A 74 -11.09 -7.40 8.85
N VAL A 75 -10.95 -8.29 9.82
CA VAL A 75 -10.34 -7.98 11.10
C VAL A 75 -8.88 -8.38 11.00
N TRP A 76 -8.06 -7.42 10.61
CA TRP A 76 -6.62 -7.54 10.73
C TRP A 76 -6.22 -7.15 12.15
N THR A 77 -5.40 -7.97 12.78
CA THR A 77 -4.98 -7.79 14.19
C THR A 77 -3.59 -7.15 14.27
N ASP A 78 -3.14 -6.55 13.17
CA ASP A 78 -1.91 -5.81 13.08
C ASP A 78 -2.07 -4.42 13.68
N THR A 79 -1.04 -3.96 14.39
CA THR A 79 -0.89 -2.55 14.68
C THR A 79 -0.33 -1.89 13.41
N PRO A 80 -0.99 -0.86 12.83
CA PRO A 80 -0.44 -0.15 11.70
C PRO A 80 0.98 0.33 12.04
N TYR A 81 1.94 0.12 11.13
CA TYR A 81 3.26 0.73 11.26
C TYR A 81 3.14 2.26 11.20
N ASN A 82 2.22 2.68 10.33
CA ASN A 82 1.92 4.05 9.98
C ASN A 82 0.65 4.54 10.70
N THR A 83 0.79 5.33 11.78
CA THR A 83 -0.36 5.79 12.58
C THR A 83 -0.77 7.25 12.39
N GLU A 84 0.10 8.10 11.84
CA GLU A 84 -0.09 9.57 11.82
C GLU A 84 -0.16 10.18 10.41
N HIS A 85 -0.30 9.36 9.36
CA HIS A 85 -0.08 9.81 7.98
C HIS A 85 -1.22 10.63 7.40
N ALA A 86 -0.84 11.49 6.46
CA ALA A 86 -1.75 12.43 5.83
C ALA A 86 -2.51 11.76 4.68
N LEU A 87 -3.61 12.35 4.23
CA LEU A 87 -4.40 11.81 3.12
C LEU A 87 -3.57 11.75 1.83
N GLU A 88 -2.63 12.67 1.70
CA GLU A 88 -1.68 12.85 0.61
C GLU A 88 -0.80 11.61 0.43
N ASP A 89 -0.35 10.97 1.51
CA ASP A 89 0.49 9.78 1.43
C ASP A 89 -0.28 8.61 0.83
N ARG A 90 -1.58 8.50 1.16
CA ARG A 90 -2.46 7.47 0.59
C ARG A 90 -2.71 7.70 -0.89
N ILE A 91 -2.99 8.95 -1.27
CA ILE A 91 -3.20 9.33 -2.68
C ILE A 91 -1.94 9.00 -3.49
N HIS A 92 -0.76 9.38 -2.99
CA HIS A 92 0.49 9.08 -3.66
C HIS A 92 0.75 7.58 -3.79
N PHE A 93 0.43 6.78 -2.76
CA PHE A 93 0.50 5.32 -2.86
C PHE A 93 -0.46 4.76 -3.91
N ASP A 94 -1.71 5.22 -3.93
CA ASP A 94 -2.70 4.78 -4.91
C ASP A 94 -2.33 5.22 -6.35
N ASP A 95 -1.53 6.28 -6.51
CA ASP A 95 -0.96 6.69 -7.81
C ASP A 95 0.26 5.84 -8.23
N MET A 96 1.08 5.42 -7.27
CA MET A 96 2.30 4.65 -7.53
C MET A 96 2.04 3.16 -7.72
N ILE A 97 1.10 2.61 -6.95
CA ILE A 97 0.62 1.23 -7.09
C ILE A 97 -0.89 1.32 -7.33
N ASP A 98 -1.21 1.65 -8.57
CA ASP A 98 -2.59 1.86 -8.99
C ASP A 98 -3.38 0.54 -9.15
N CYS A 99 -4.65 0.69 -9.52
CA CYS A 99 -5.55 -0.44 -9.76
C CYS A 99 -5.03 -1.36 -10.90
N GLU A 100 -4.31 -0.83 -11.89
CA GLU A 100 -3.76 -1.62 -12.99
C GLU A 100 -2.58 -2.47 -12.50
N ALA A 101 -1.66 -1.88 -11.73
CA ALA A 101 -0.53 -2.58 -11.13
C ALA A 101 -0.99 -3.72 -10.21
N TRP A 102 -1.99 -3.45 -9.36
CA TRP A 102 -2.61 -4.50 -8.54
C TRP A 102 -3.27 -5.59 -9.38
N THR A 103 -4.00 -5.20 -10.43
CA THR A 103 -4.64 -6.16 -11.33
C THR A 103 -3.61 -7.07 -12.01
N GLU A 104 -2.49 -6.51 -12.48
CA GLU A 104 -1.40 -7.27 -13.07
C GLU A 104 -0.76 -8.22 -12.05
N PHE A 105 -0.45 -7.73 -10.86
CA PHE A 105 0.06 -8.55 -9.76
C PHE A 105 -0.86 -9.73 -9.46
N TRP A 106 -2.15 -9.48 -9.26
CA TRP A 106 -3.13 -10.52 -8.98
C TRP A 106 -3.31 -11.47 -10.15
N SER A 107 -3.24 -11.02 -11.40
CA SER A 107 -3.32 -11.92 -12.56
C SER A 107 -2.25 -13.03 -12.53
N THR A 108 -1.10 -12.75 -11.93
CA THR A 108 0.01 -13.70 -11.75
C THR A 108 -0.13 -14.54 -10.48
N TRP A 109 -0.67 -13.97 -9.40
CA TRP A 109 -0.68 -14.60 -8.07
C TRP A 109 -2.03 -15.18 -7.63
N THR A 110 -3.06 -15.08 -8.48
CA THR A 110 -4.42 -15.61 -8.21
C THR A 110 -4.58 -17.11 -8.40
N HIS A 111 -3.54 -17.82 -8.80
CA HIS A 111 -3.63 -19.24 -9.13
C HIS A 111 -3.90 -20.17 -7.92
N TRP A 112 -4.21 -19.64 -6.74
CA TRP A 112 -4.55 -20.42 -5.56
C TRP A 112 -5.90 -20.06 -4.94
N SER A 113 -6.63 -21.08 -4.50
CA SER A 113 -8.07 -20.98 -4.17
C SER A 113 -8.43 -19.98 -3.08
N ASP A 114 -7.48 -19.64 -2.20
CA ASP A 114 -7.77 -18.74 -1.10
C ASP A 114 -7.85 -17.26 -1.55
N VAL A 115 -7.23 -16.85 -2.67
CA VAL A 115 -7.32 -15.46 -3.17
C VAL A 115 -7.88 -15.35 -4.58
N ASP A 116 -8.23 -16.46 -5.22
CA ASP A 116 -8.87 -16.46 -6.55
C ASP A 116 -10.24 -15.74 -6.49
N PRO A 117 -10.49 -14.70 -7.31
CA PRO A 117 -11.76 -13.97 -7.33
C PRO A 117 -13.00 -14.84 -7.56
N ASN A 118 -12.84 -16.01 -8.18
CA ASN A 118 -13.93 -16.96 -8.45
C ASN A 118 -14.27 -17.84 -7.24
N PHE A 119 -13.43 -17.85 -6.21
CA PHE A 119 -13.65 -18.59 -4.97
C PHE A 119 -14.28 -17.70 -3.89
N TYR A 120 -14.89 -18.35 -2.90
CA TYR A 120 -15.55 -17.67 -1.79
C TYR A 120 -14.60 -16.69 -1.09
N ARG A 121 -14.96 -15.40 -1.18
CA ARG A 121 -14.23 -14.25 -0.62
C ARG A 121 -12.80 -14.07 -1.12
N GLY A 122 -12.45 -14.62 -2.29
CA GLY A 122 -11.10 -14.44 -2.83
C GLY A 122 -10.79 -12.97 -3.13
N ARG A 123 -11.73 -12.25 -3.76
CA ARG A 123 -11.58 -10.81 -4.04
C ARG A 123 -11.50 -9.95 -2.77
N ASP A 124 -12.32 -10.24 -1.77
CA ASP A 124 -12.25 -9.53 -0.48
C ASP A 124 -10.85 -9.66 0.13
N ARG A 125 -10.26 -10.87 0.10
CA ARG A 125 -8.92 -11.12 0.63
C ARG A 125 -7.82 -10.41 -0.16
N GLN A 126 -8.00 -10.18 -1.46
CA GLN A 126 -7.06 -9.37 -2.24
C GLN A 126 -7.05 -7.93 -1.74
N ILE A 127 -8.22 -7.29 -1.70
CA ILE A 127 -8.41 -5.92 -1.21
C ILE A 127 -7.85 -5.78 0.22
N ASP A 128 -8.08 -6.79 1.05
CA ASP A 128 -7.58 -6.82 2.41
C ASP A 128 -6.05 -6.88 2.50
N ILE A 129 -5.41 -7.63 1.60
CA ILE A 129 -3.95 -7.70 1.52
C ILE A 129 -3.40 -6.37 1.01
N GLU A 130 -4.03 -5.74 0.03
CA GLU A 130 -3.67 -4.41 -0.47
C GLU A 130 -3.71 -3.37 0.67
N GLU A 131 -4.79 -3.37 1.44
CA GLU A 131 -4.96 -2.47 2.60
C GLU A 131 -3.98 -2.78 3.74
N PHE A 132 -3.63 -4.06 3.93
CA PHE A 132 -2.57 -4.44 4.86
C PHE A 132 -1.21 -3.91 4.41
N VAL A 133 -0.87 -4.02 3.12
CA VAL A 133 0.40 -3.53 2.57
C VAL A 133 0.55 -2.06 2.87
N TRP A 134 -0.43 -1.24 2.49
CA TRP A 134 -0.45 0.19 2.75
C TRP A 134 -0.12 0.55 4.22
N ARG A 135 -0.80 -0.10 5.16
CA ARG A 135 -0.66 0.16 6.61
C ARG A 135 0.69 -0.25 7.20
N GLN A 136 1.47 -1.05 6.47
CA GLN A 136 2.73 -1.63 6.92
C GLN A 136 3.96 -1.14 6.15
N LEU A 137 3.79 -0.22 5.20
CA LEU A 137 4.91 0.41 4.52
C LEU A 137 5.73 1.26 5.50
N ASP A 138 7.03 1.36 5.31
CA ASP A 138 7.87 2.35 5.97
C ASP A 138 7.93 3.59 5.10
N LEU A 139 6.97 4.50 5.27
CA LEU A 139 6.90 5.69 4.42
C LEU A 139 8.11 6.59 4.64
N ASP A 140 8.60 6.74 5.88
CA ASP A 140 9.71 7.62 6.20
C ASP A 140 11.02 7.21 5.52
N ASN A 141 11.26 5.89 5.39
CA ASN A 141 12.48 5.35 4.80
C ASN A 141 12.31 4.86 3.35
N SER A 142 11.10 4.93 2.79
CA SER A 142 10.86 4.50 1.41
C SER A 142 11.41 5.53 0.41
N PRO A 143 12.24 5.11 -0.57
CA PRO A 143 12.72 5.99 -1.64
C PRO A 143 11.60 6.76 -2.35
N GLN A 144 10.43 6.14 -2.48
CA GLN A 144 9.29 6.74 -3.16
C GLN A 144 8.70 7.95 -2.40
N THR A 145 8.72 7.93 -1.07
CA THR A 145 8.25 9.05 -0.25
C THR A 145 9.21 10.24 -0.33
N GLU A 146 10.52 9.99 -0.43
CA GLU A 146 11.50 11.04 -0.68
C GLU A 146 11.21 11.78 -2.01
N VAL A 147 10.84 11.04 -3.06
CA VAL A 147 10.41 11.62 -4.35
C VAL A 147 9.16 12.50 -4.22
N LEU A 148 8.18 12.06 -3.43
CA LEU A 148 6.97 12.84 -3.16
C LEU A 148 7.32 14.20 -2.52
N TYR A 149 8.13 14.19 -1.45
CA TYR A 149 8.50 15.42 -0.76
C TYR A 149 9.29 16.37 -1.67
N TYR A 150 10.19 15.86 -2.52
CA TYR A 150 10.87 16.71 -3.49
C TYR A 150 9.91 17.37 -4.49
N ARG A 151 8.90 16.65 -5.01
CA ARG A 151 7.91 17.22 -5.93
C ARG A 151 7.04 18.28 -5.26
N MET A 152 6.56 18.00 -4.05
CA MET A 152 5.76 18.97 -3.28
C MET A 152 6.55 20.26 -2.98
N HIS A 153 7.85 20.14 -2.65
CA HIS A 153 8.69 21.32 -2.43
C HIS A 153 8.99 22.10 -3.71
N GLN A 154 9.13 21.44 -4.87
CA GLN A 154 9.29 22.13 -6.15
C GLN A 154 8.04 22.92 -6.56
N GLU A 155 6.84 22.33 -6.39
CA GLU A 155 5.58 23.02 -6.71
C GLU A 155 5.37 24.25 -5.84
N LEU A 156 5.71 24.18 -4.54
CA LEU A 156 5.66 25.33 -3.64
C LEU A 156 6.64 26.44 -4.02
N ASP A 157 7.85 26.08 -4.50
CA ASP A 157 8.84 27.05 -4.93
C ASP A 157 8.46 27.71 -6.27
N ASP A 158 7.84 26.95 -7.19
CA ASP A 158 7.35 27.47 -8.47
C ASP A 158 6.12 28.39 -8.29
N ASP A 159 5.19 28.05 -7.39
CA ASP A 159 4.04 28.90 -7.05
C ASP A 159 4.48 30.19 -6.34
N MET A 160 5.49 30.13 -5.47
CA MET A 160 6.09 31.32 -4.85
C MET A 160 6.95 32.16 -5.81
N ALA A 161 7.44 31.57 -6.90
CA ALA A 161 8.15 32.30 -7.94
C ALA A 161 7.19 33.08 -8.84
N ASP A 162 5.98 32.59 -9.07
CA ASP A 162 4.96 33.29 -9.87
C ASP A 162 4.28 34.42 -9.07
N GLU A 163 4.12 34.29 -7.75
CA GLU A 163 3.69 35.42 -6.89
C GLU A 163 4.74 36.55 -6.78
N ARG A 164 6.02 36.27 -7.08
CA ARG A 164 7.10 37.28 -7.14
C ARG A 164 7.30 37.89 -8.54
N ARG A 165 6.54 37.48 -9.55
CA ARG A 165 6.38 38.27 -10.77
C ARG A 165 5.38 39.37 -10.49
N GLY A 166 5.94 40.46 -9.96
CA GLY A 166 5.25 41.68 -9.59
C GLY A 166 4.13 42.04 -10.54
N ASP A 167 3.01 42.40 -9.94
CA ASP A 167 1.85 43.02 -10.57
C ASP A 167 2.33 44.25 -11.37
N VAL A 168 2.59 44.06 -12.67
CA VAL A 168 3.10 45.09 -13.59
C VAL A 168 2.17 46.30 -13.65
N TYR A 169 0.93 46.16 -13.19
CA TYR A 169 -0.06 47.24 -13.12
C TYR A 169 -0.03 48.09 -11.84
N LEU A 170 0.82 47.76 -10.85
CA LEU A 170 0.97 48.59 -9.63
C LEU A 170 2.15 49.58 -9.68
N GLU A 171 3.10 49.42 -10.62
CA GLU A 171 4.24 50.35 -10.74
C GLU A 171 3.96 51.59 -11.61
N GLU A 172 2.92 51.60 -12.45
CA GLU A 172 2.55 52.80 -13.23
C GLU A 172 1.76 53.86 -12.44
N ALA A 173 1.27 53.54 -11.23
CA ALA A 173 0.47 54.47 -10.42
C ALA A 173 1.30 55.43 -9.55
N VAL A 174 2.63 55.29 -9.47
CA VAL A 174 3.51 56.12 -8.61
C VAL A 174 4.29 57.18 -9.40
N GLY A 175 3.94 57.40 -10.68
CA GLY A 175 4.68 58.26 -11.61
C GLY A 175 4.16 59.69 -11.83
N TRP A 176 3.17 60.20 -11.08
CA TRP A 176 2.62 61.55 -11.30
C TRP A 176 2.57 62.39 -10.02
N GLY A 177 3.74 62.65 -9.44
CA GLY A 177 3.95 63.71 -8.46
C GLY A 177 5.08 64.64 -8.92
N GLY A 178 4.76 65.81 -9.48
CA GLY A 178 5.81 66.78 -9.87
C GLY A 178 5.37 68.02 -10.64
N TYR A 179 4.78 68.99 -9.93
CA TYR A 179 4.82 70.46 -10.11
C TYR A 179 5.14 71.12 -11.47
N ARG A 180 4.27 72.07 -11.86
CA ARG A 180 4.55 73.43 -12.42
C ARG A 180 3.17 74.10 -12.68
N LYS A 181 2.84 75.34 -12.33
CA LYS A 181 3.54 76.54 -11.84
C LYS A 181 2.51 77.35 -11.03
#